data_AF-A0A151NQZ9-F1
#
_entry.id   AF-A0A151NQZ9-F1
#
_cell.length_a   1.000
_cell.length_b   1.000
_cell.length_c   1.000
_cell.angle_alpha   90.00
_cell.angle_beta   90.00
_cell.angle_gamma   90.00
#
_symmetry.space_group_name_H-M   'P 1'
#
loop_
_entity.id
_entity.type
_entity.pdbx_description
1 polymer ?
#
loop_
_entity_poly.entity_id
_entity_poly.type
_entity_poly.pdbx_seq_one_letter_code
_entity_poly.pdbx_strand_id
1 'polypeptide(L)'
;MAVAEAQLYAKVANKVKNRGTCSTVEPLLAMGFPAHTVQKALAATGRKTIEDATKWLHSHCNDPSLDDPIPQEYALYLCPSGPLHDKLQEFWRESKRQCAKNRAHEIFPHITLCDFFTCEDQKVEFLYEALKKVGDRFLNTFPPVPSLSLHSSTSYLGFFVSDSHANIMKEFAVAFASEASALADCHVKPCIKQLHLTLAHKFYPHHQKTLEQLARSINPGEGCQWIATLYSRDMRFVHYQTLRAIFQYKPQNIDELMLNAGDLIFVDRTQQSDVSEGWVIGTSHRTGCRGFLPENYTERANESDTWVKHREYTLIPSSRLLTKDESEPSAKLNGEVHNPIMMKSVTKMLACQENTKEWI
;
A
#
# COMPACT_ATOMS: atom_id res chain seq x y z
N MET A 1 3.63 -20.02 -42.16
CA MET A 1 2.92 -19.40 -41.02
C MET A 1 3.86 -18.91 -39.93
N ALA A 2 4.90 -19.68 -39.52
CA ALA A 2 5.88 -19.24 -38.50
C ALA A 2 6.67 -17.95 -38.84
N VAL A 3 6.96 -17.68 -40.12
CA VAL A 3 7.70 -16.46 -40.53
C VAL A 3 6.84 -15.19 -40.41
N ALA A 4 5.51 -15.32 -40.53
CA ALA A 4 4.59 -14.19 -40.41
C ALA A 4 4.38 -13.78 -38.95
N GLU A 5 4.38 -14.73 -38.00
CA GLU A 5 4.36 -14.45 -36.57
C GLU A 5 5.63 -13.74 -36.11
N ALA A 6 6.82 -14.20 -36.54
CA ALA A 6 8.09 -13.55 -36.19
C ALA A 6 8.17 -12.08 -36.65
N GLN A 7 7.58 -11.76 -37.81
CA GLN A 7 7.52 -10.38 -38.32
C GLN A 7 6.47 -9.52 -37.60
N LEU A 8 5.40 -10.12 -37.07
CA LEU A 8 4.41 -9.43 -36.24
C LEU A 8 5.02 -9.04 -34.88
N TYR A 9 5.77 -9.96 -34.25
CA TYR A 9 6.53 -9.70 -33.03
C TYR A 9 7.60 -8.61 -33.22
N ALA A 10 8.33 -8.62 -34.33
CA ALA A 10 9.32 -7.58 -34.64
C ALA A 10 8.68 -6.19 -34.87
N LYS A 11 7.47 -6.13 -35.43
CA LYS A 11 6.72 -4.86 -35.63
C LYS A 11 6.12 -4.31 -34.33
N VAL A 12 5.69 -5.17 -33.41
CA VAL A 12 5.24 -4.76 -32.07
C VAL A 12 6.44 -4.29 -31.23
N ALA A 13 7.58 -4.98 -31.28
CA ALA A 13 8.81 -4.58 -30.61
C ALA A 13 9.33 -3.21 -31.09
N ASN A 14 9.22 -2.91 -32.39
CA ASN A 14 9.65 -1.61 -32.94
C ASN A 14 8.69 -0.46 -32.64
N LYS A 15 7.41 -0.71 -32.33
CA LYS A 15 6.48 0.34 -31.85
C LYS A 15 6.66 0.66 -30.36
N VAL A 16 7.16 -0.27 -29.57
CA VAL A 16 7.46 -0.09 -28.13
C VAL A 16 8.78 0.64 -27.89
N LYS A 17 9.70 0.62 -28.87
CA LYS A 17 11.03 1.26 -28.78
C LYS A 17 11.07 2.78 -28.63
N ASN A 18 9.93 3.49 -28.68
CA ASN A 18 9.91 4.96 -28.67
C ASN A 18 9.27 5.62 -27.43
N ARG A 19 8.98 4.88 -26.36
CA ARG A 19 8.60 5.47 -25.06
C ARG A 19 9.11 4.63 -23.88
N GLY A 20 10.37 4.79 -23.50
CA GLY A 20 10.89 4.66 -22.13
C GLY A 20 10.56 3.44 -21.23
N THR A 21 9.96 2.36 -21.73
CA THR A 21 9.47 1.24 -20.90
C THR A 21 9.96 -0.12 -21.41
N CYS A 22 11.22 -0.45 -21.13
CA CYS A 22 11.72 -1.84 -21.16
C CYS A 22 13.10 -1.93 -20.50
N SER A 23 13.19 -2.08 -19.18
CA SER A 23 14.48 -2.40 -18.54
C SER A 23 14.45 -3.70 -17.75
N THR A 24 13.31 -4.08 -17.17
CA THR A 24 13.24 -5.24 -16.27
C THR A 24 12.80 -6.55 -16.93
N VAL A 25 12.08 -6.48 -18.06
CA VAL A 25 11.54 -7.68 -18.74
C VAL A 25 12.61 -8.40 -19.57
N GLU A 26 13.35 -7.68 -20.41
CA GLU A 26 14.34 -8.26 -21.33
C GLU A 26 15.41 -9.12 -20.63
N PRO A 27 16.01 -8.70 -19.49
CA PRO A 27 16.99 -9.52 -18.79
C PRO A 27 16.41 -10.84 -18.28
N LEU A 28 15.16 -10.85 -17.79
CA LEU A 28 14.49 -12.04 -17.28
C LEU A 28 14.14 -13.02 -18.41
N LEU A 29 13.74 -12.50 -19.59
CA LEU A 29 13.54 -13.32 -20.78
C LEU A 29 14.86 -13.95 -21.25
N ALA A 30 15.96 -13.21 -21.20
CA ALA A 30 17.28 -13.70 -21.56
C ALA A 30 17.78 -14.83 -20.62
N MET A 31 17.27 -14.92 -19.39
CA MET A 31 17.50 -16.04 -18.48
C MET A 31 16.68 -17.30 -18.82
N GLY A 32 15.80 -17.23 -19.82
CA GLY A 32 15.01 -18.38 -20.30
C GLY A 32 13.64 -18.55 -19.64
N PHE A 33 13.20 -17.60 -18.81
CA PHE A 33 11.86 -17.65 -18.23
C PHE A 33 10.78 -17.32 -19.28
N PRO A 34 9.64 -18.05 -19.30
CA PRO A 34 8.51 -17.72 -20.16
C PRO A 34 7.99 -16.29 -19.96
N ALA A 35 7.52 -15.66 -21.03
CA ALA A 35 7.14 -14.24 -20.97
C ALA A 35 5.98 -13.97 -19.98
N HIS A 36 4.98 -14.83 -19.92
CA HIS A 36 3.85 -14.66 -19.00
C HIS A 36 4.26 -14.81 -17.53
N THR A 37 5.14 -15.77 -17.20
CA THR A 37 5.64 -15.94 -15.83
C THR A 37 6.52 -14.77 -15.41
N VAL A 38 7.32 -14.21 -16.33
CA VAL A 38 8.09 -12.98 -16.10
C VAL A 38 7.16 -11.81 -15.75
N GLN A 39 6.08 -11.61 -16.52
CA GLN A 39 5.12 -10.53 -16.22
C GLN A 39 4.42 -10.76 -14.87
N LYS A 40 4.01 -11.99 -14.58
CA LYS A 40 3.42 -12.35 -13.28
C LYS A 40 4.36 -12.08 -12.12
N ALA A 41 5.63 -12.49 -12.22
CA ALA A 41 6.64 -12.25 -11.19
C ALA A 41 6.92 -10.76 -10.97
N LEU A 42 6.99 -10.00 -12.07
CA LEU A 42 7.14 -8.55 -12.03
C LEU A 42 5.94 -7.89 -11.35
N ALA A 43 4.71 -8.32 -11.65
CA ALA A 43 3.52 -7.85 -10.95
C ALA A 43 3.57 -8.22 -9.47
N ALA A 44 3.83 -9.49 -9.13
CA ALA A 44 3.85 -10.02 -7.76
C ALA A 44 4.94 -9.41 -6.86
N THR A 45 5.92 -8.73 -7.45
CA THR A 45 7.01 -8.04 -6.73
C THR A 45 6.92 -6.52 -6.82
N GLY A 46 5.86 -5.99 -7.44
CA GLY A 46 5.64 -4.54 -7.57
C GLY A 46 6.57 -3.87 -8.58
N ARG A 47 7.24 -4.67 -9.43
CA ARG A 47 8.22 -4.22 -10.43
C ARG A 47 9.30 -3.35 -9.80
N LYS A 48 9.81 -3.75 -8.63
CA LYS A 48 10.83 -3.01 -7.88
C LYS A 48 12.22 -3.23 -8.44
N THR A 49 12.64 -4.48 -8.55
CA THR A 49 13.98 -4.87 -9.01
C THR A 49 13.90 -6.16 -9.84
N ILE A 50 14.92 -6.41 -10.65
CA ILE A 50 15.04 -7.65 -11.42
C ILE A 50 15.35 -8.81 -10.48
N GLU A 51 16.14 -8.54 -9.43
CA GLU A 51 16.56 -9.50 -8.42
C GLU A 51 15.36 -10.04 -7.63
N ASP A 52 14.43 -9.17 -7.23
CA ASP A 52 13.20 -9.59 -6.53
C ASP A 52 12.35 -10.50 -7.41
N ALA A 53 12.15 -10.12 -8.69
CA ALA A 53 11.37 -10.91 -9.64
C ALA A 53 12.04 -12.26 -9.94
N THR A 54 13.37 -12.28 -10.11
CA THR A 54 14.16 -13.49 -10.32
C THR A 54 14.04 -14.43 -9.11
N LYS A 55 14.20 -13.89 -7.89
CA LYS A 55 14.03 -14.65 -6.65
C LYS A 55 12.62 -15.21 -6.52
N TRP A 56 11.60 -14.43 -6.89
CA TRP A 56 10.21 -14.88 -6.88
C TRP A 56 10.00 -16.05 -7.85
N LEU A 57 10.49 -15.95 -9.09
CA LEU A 57 10.40 -17.01 -10.10
C LEU A 57 11.05 -18.31 -9.63
N HIS A 58 12.25 -18.22 -9.07
CA HIS A 58 12.93 -19.40 -8.52
C HIS A 58 12.19 -19.99 -7.32
N SER A 59 11.59 -19.17 -6.46
CA SER A 59 10.85 -19.67 -5.30
C SER A 59 9.53 -20.34 -5.68
N HIS A 60 8.91 -19.90 -6.78
CA HIS A 60 7.64 -20.41 -7.30
C HIS A 60 7.81 -21.45 -8.40
N CYS A 61 9.01 -22.01 -8.61
CA CYS A 61 9.25 -23.00 -9.66
C CYS A 61 8.39 -24.27 -9.53
N ASN A 62 7.87 -24.55 -8.33
CA ASN A 62 6.96 -25.65 -8.01
C ASN A 62 5.54 -25.16 -7.68
N ASP A 63 5.17 -23.91 -7.98
CA ASP A 63 3.78 -23.42 -7.85
C ASP A 63 2.94 -24.05 -8.97
N PRO A 64 1.93 -24.88 -8.65
CA PRO A 64 1.10 -25.56 -9.65
C PRO A 64 0.27 -24.61 -10.54
N SER A 65 0.14 -23.35 -10.13
CA SER A 65 -0.63 -22.30 -10.79
C SER A 65 0.25 -21.15 -11.30
N LEU A 66 1.57 -21.39 -11.40
CA LEU A 66 2.52 -20.43 -11.96
C LEU A 66 2.15 -20.01 -13.39
N ASP A 67 1.62 -20.94 -14.18
CA ASP A 67 1.27 -20.69 -15.59
C ASP A 67 -0.18 -20.21 -15.80
N ASP A 68 -1.02 -20.25 -14.76
CA ASP A 68 -2.42 -19.86 -14.90
C ASP A 68 -2.55 -18.35 -15.21
N PRO A 69 -3.44 -17.92 -16.12
CA PRO A 69 -3.62 -16.52 -16.48
C PRO A 69 -4.46 -15.75 -15.46
N ILE A 70 -4.11 -15.88 -14.17
CA ILE A 70 -4.79 -15.28 -13.04
C ILE A 70 -4.09 -13.96 -12.69
N PRO A 71 -4.68 -12.79 -13.00
CA PRO A 71 -4.06 -11.51 -12.69
C PRO A 71 -4.12 -11.21 -11.19
N GLN A 72 -3.33 -10.23 -10.76
CA GLN A 72 -3.52 -9.66 -9.43
C GLN A 72 -4.76 -8.76 -9.36
N GLU A 73 -5.25 -8.58 -8.15
CA GLU A 73 -6.30 -7.63 -7.81
C GLU A 73 -5.67 -6.38 -7.17
N TYR A 74 -6.00 -5.21 -7.67
CA TYR A 74 -5.42 -3.92 -7.33
C TYR A 74 -6.43 -3.05 -6.59
N ALA A 75 -5.92 -2.15 -5.74
CA ALA A 75 -6.71 -1.11 -5.10
C ALA A 75 -5.89 0.18 -4.98
N LEU A 76 -6.58 1.31 -5.10
CA LEU A 76 -6.02 2.64 -4.89
C LEU A 76 -6.50 3.21 -3.56
N TYR A 77 -5.55 3.61 -2.73
CA TYR A 77 -5.81 4.19 -1.41
C TYR A 77 -5.18 5.57 -1.28
N LEU A 78 -5.79 6.44 -0.48
CA LEU A 78 -5.10 7.60 0.09
C LEU A 78 -4.60 7.25 1.49
N CYS A 79 -3.29 7.25 1.65
CA CYS A 79 -2.62 7.01 2.91
C CYS A 79 -2.26 8.37 3.56
N PRO A 80 -2.60 8.61 4.82
CA PRO A 80 -2.11 9.77 5.55
C PRO A 80 -0.62 9.59 5.88
N SER A 81 0.12 10.69 5.86
CA SER A 81 1.52 10.77 6.30
C SER A 81 1.76 12.00 7.17
N GLY A 82 2.88 12.03 7.89
CA GLY A 82 3.21 13.10 8.83
C GLY A 82 2.46 13.00 10.16
N PRO A 83 2.20 14.12 10.87
CA PRO A 83 1.70 14.11 12.25
C PRO A 83 0.40 13.33 12.46
N LEU A 84 -0.55 13.42 11.51
CA LEU A 84 -1.79 12.63 11.58
C LEU A 84 -1.50 11.13 11.56
N HIS A 85 -0.57 10.67 10.72
CA HIS A 85 -0.19 9.26 10.64
C HIS A 85 0.36 8.77 11.98
N ASP A 86 1.25 9.54 12.61
CA ASP A 86 1.85 9.16 13.89
C ASP A 86 0.79 8.99 14.99
N LYS A 87 -0.22 9.88 15.01
CA LYS A 87 -1.36 9.77 15.92
C LYS A 87 -2.26 8.58 15.64
N LEU A 88 -2.46 8.23 14.37
CA LEU A 88 -3.19 7.02 13.99
C LEU A 88 -2.45 5.75 14.42
N GLN A 89 -1.12 5.72 14.26
CA GLN A 89 -0.30 4.60 14.73
C GLN A 89 -0.31 4.47 16.25
N GLU A 90 -0.23 5.60 16.97
CA GLU A 90 -0.37 5.65 18.42
C GLU A 90 -1.73 5.09 18.88
N PHE A 91 -2.82 5.53 18.25
CA PHE A 91 -4.16 5.01 18.50
C PHE A 91 -4.24 3.50 18.28
N TRP A 92 -3.68 2.97 17.19
CA TRP A 92 -3.74 1.53 16.90
C TRP A 92 -2.90 0.69 17.84
N ARG A 93 -1.71 1.16 18.21
CA ARG A 93 -0.90 0.51 19.23
C ARG A 93 -1.65 0.40 20.54
N GLU A 94 -2.30 1.48 20.96
CA GLU A 94 -2.98 1.55 22.25
C GLU A 94 -4.32 0.82 22.26
N SER A 95 -5.10 0.93 21.19
CA SER A 95 -6.36 0.18 21.06
C SER A 95 -6.12 -1.32 20.95
N LYS A 96 -5.06 -1.77 20.25
CA LYS A 96 -4.68 -3.19 20.23
C LYS A 96 -4.26 -3.68 21.63
N ARG A 97 -3.58 -2.84 22.42
CA ARG A 97 -3.16 -3.16 23.80
C ARG A 97 -4.34 -3.30 24.75
N GLN A 98 -5.31 -2.38 24.68
CA GLN A 98 -6.43 -2.32 25.63
C GLN A 98 -7.67 -3.11 25.18
N CYS A 99 -7.86 -3.31 23.88
CA CYS A 99 -9.10 -3.85 23.30
C CYS A 99 -8.85 -5.04 22.35
N ALA A 100 -7.64 -5.61 22.38
CA ALA A 100 -7.19 -6.64 21.45
C ALA A 100 -7.27 -6.24 19.97
N LYS A 101 -6.87 -7.15 19.07
CA LYS A 101 -6.87 -6.91 17.63
C LYS A 101 -8.31 -6.94 17.09
N ASN A 102 -8.78 -5.79 16.59
CA ASN A 102 -9.94 -5.69 15.68
C ASN A 102 -9.53 -5.66 14.19
N ARG A 103 -10.50 -5.65 13.27
CA ARG A 103 -10.27 -5.76 11.82
C ARG A 103 -9.54 -4.57 11.19
N ALA A 104 -9.63 -3.37 11.76
CA ALA A 104 -8.91 -2.21 11.22
C ALA A 104 -7.38 -2.43 11.24
N HIS A 105 -6.88 -3.21 12.20
CA HIS A 105 -5.45 -3.53 12.33
C HIS A 105 -4.94 -4.55 11.30
N GLU A 106 -5.81 -5.13 10.47
CA GLU A 106 -5.38 -6.06 9.42
C GLU A 106 -4.80 -5.32 8.19
N ILE A 107 -4.96 -3.99 8.15
CA ILE A 107 -4.49 -3.10 7.08
C ILE A 107 -3.73 -1.91 7.73
N PHE A 108 -3.32 -0.93 6.92
CA PHE A 108 -2.74 0.36 7.30
C PHE A 108 -3.81 1.48 7.33
N PRO A 109 -3.59 2.65 7.95
CA PRO A 109 -4.60 3.72 7.95
C PRO A 109 -4.76 4.26 6.53
N HIS A 110 -5.99 4.31 6.02
CA HIS A 110 -6.24 4.72 4.64
C HIS A 110 -7.67 5.23 4.43
N ILE A 111 -7.87 5.89 3.28
CA ILE A 111 -9.17 6.13 2.65
C ILE A 111 -9.22 5.34 1.34
N THR A 112 -10.25 4.52 1.17
CA THR A 112 -10.49 3.73 -0.06
C THR A 112 -11.05 4.59 -1.18
N LEU A 113 -10.34 4.66 -2.31
CA LEU A 113 -10.75 5.48 -3.45
C LEU A 113 -11.55 4.73 -4.52
N CYS A 114 -11.36 3.41 -4.62
CA CYS A 114 -12.07 2.58 -5.58
C CYS A 114 -12.32 1.18 -5.02
N ASP A 115 -13.26 0.46 -5.63
CA ASP A 115 -13.34 -0.98 -5.43
C ASP A 115 -12.05 -1.65 -5.93
N PHE A 116 -11.81 -2.86 -5.43
CA PHE A 116 -10.78 -3.71 -6.01
C PHE A 116 -11.07 -3.98 -7.50
N PHE A 117 -10.02 -4.03 -8.32
CA PHE A 117 -10.11 -4.24 -9.77
C PHE A 117 -8.94 -5.07 -10.27
N THR A 118 -9.10 -5.76 -11.40
CA THR A 118 -8.01 -6.55 -12.00
C THR A 118 -7.28 -5.77 -13.09
N CYS A 119 -6.02 -6.10 -13.31
CA CYS A 119 -5.20 -5.58 -14.41
C CYS A 119 -4.34 -6.73 -14.94
N GLU A 120 -4.29 -6.90 -16.26
CA GLU A 120 -3.39 -7.87 -16.89
C GLU A 120 -1.94 -7.55 -16.52
N ASP A 121 -1.15 -8.57 -16.19
CA ASP A 121 0.22 -8.40 -15.69
C ASP A 121 1.10 -7.57 -16.64
N GLN A 122 0.91 -7.73 -17.96
CA GLN A 122 1.63 -6.99 -19.00
C GLN A 122 1.25 -5.49 -19.10
N LYS A 123 0.08 -5.09 -18.57
CA LYS A 123 -0.45 -3.73 -18.64
C LYS A 123 -0.20 -2.90 -17.38
N VAL A 124 0.40 -3.48 -16.35
CA VAL A 124 0.61 -2.85 -15.03
C VAL A 124 1.42 -1.54 -15.10
N GLU A 125 2.40 -1.43 -16.00
CA GLU A 125 3.14 -0.17 -16.19
C GLU A 125 2.24 0.99 -16.68
N PHE A 126 1.22 0.69 -17.50
CA PHE A 126 0.25 1.70 -17.93
C PHE A 126 -0.63 2.18 -16.77
N LEU A 127 -0.87 1.32 -15.77
CA LEU A 127 -1.55 1.69 -14.54
C LEU A 127 -0.71 2.66 -13.69
N TYR A 128 0.62 2.50 -13.70
CA TYR A 128 1.54 3.43 -13.03
C TYR A 128 1.56 4.79 -13.72
N GLU A 129 1.58 4.78 -15.06
CA GLU A 129 1.51 6.01 -15.86
C GLU A 129 0.18 6.74 -15.64
N ALA A 130 -0.94 6.00 -15.54
CA ALA A 130 -2.24 6.56 -15.19
C ALA A 130 -2.20 7.26 -13.82
N LEU A 131 -1.65 6.60 -12.79
CA LEU A 131 -1.52 7.19 -11.45
C LEU A 131 -0.64 8.44 -11.48
N LYS A 132 0.50 8.39 -12.18
CA LYS A 132 1.41 9.54 -12.30
C LYS A 132 0.73 10.72 -12.98
N LYS A 133 0.10 10.50 -14.14
CA LYS A 133 -0.56 11.55 -14.92
C LYS A 133 -1.70 12.23 -14.15
N VAL A 134 -2.50 11.44 -13.43
CA VAL A 134 -3.57 11.99 -12.57
C VAL A 134 -2.99 12.68 -11.35
N GLY A 135 -1.96 12.11 -10.72
CA GLY A 135 -1.21 12.75 -9.66
C GLY A 135 -0.70 14.14 -10.05
N ASP A 136 -0.04 14.24 -11.20
CA ASP A 136 0.50 15.49 -11.76
C ASP A 136 -0.62 16.52 -11.97
N ARG A 137 -1.79 16.10 -12.46
CA ARG A 137 -2.97 16.96 -12.67
C ARG A 137 -3.57 17.50 -11.36
N PHE A 138 -3.49 16.74 -10.28
CA PHE A 138 -4.07 17.09 -8.97
C PHE A 138 -3.03 17.65 -7.99
N LEU A 139 -1.83 17.99 -8.45
CA LEU A 139 -0.88 18.74 -7.64
C LEU A 139 -1.50 20.06 -7.18
N ASN A 140 -1.33 20.40 -5.90
CA ASN A 140 -1.81 21.63 -5.29
C ASN A 140 -3.35 21.78 -5.27
N THR A 141 -4.13 20.73 -5.49
CA THR A 141 -5.60 20.77 -5.33
C THR A 141 -6.05 20.21 -3.98
N PHE A 142 -5.27 19.30 -3.39
CA PHE A 142 -5.60 18.66 -2.12
C PHE A 142 -5.49 19.65 -0.94
N PRO A 143 -6.38 19.55 0.05
CA PRO A 143 -6.37 20.45 1.20
C PRO A 143 -5.15 20.17 2.12
N PRO A 144 -4.49 21.21 2.67
CA PRO A 144 -3.32 21.07 3.54
C PRO A 144 -3.64 20.50 4.92
N VAL A 145 -4.87 20.73 5.38
CA VAL A 145 -5.39 20.18 6.63
C VAL A 145 -6.63 19.38 6.29
N PRO A 146 -6.69 18.09 6.65
CA PRO A 146 -7.86 17.29 6.40
C PRO A 146 -9.01 17.77 7.29
N SER A 147 -10.22 17.71 6.76
CA SER A 147 -11.42 18.08 7.52
C SER A 147 -12.11 16.79 7.88
N LEU A 148 -11.80 16.28 9.06
CA LEU A 148 -12.22 14.97 9.55
C LEU A 148 -13.22 15.13 10.72
N SER A 149 -14.32 14.40 10.68
CA SER A 149 -15.31 14.32 11.76
C SER A 149 -15.34 12.93 12.35
N LEU A 150 -15.14 12.82 13.67
CA LEU A 150 -15.19 11.53 14.36
C LEU A 150 -16.62 11.00 14.36
N HIS A 151 -16.80 9.78 13.89
CA HIS A 151 -18.06 9.06 13.93
C HIS A 151 -17.90 7.74 14.67
N SER A 152 -18.91 7.45 15.47
CA SER A 152 -18.96 6.28 16.33
C SER A 152 -20.33 5.64 16.22
N SER A 153 -20.37 4.32 15.98
CA SER A 153 -21.59 3.53 15.95
C SER A 153 -21.32 2.11 16.45
N THR A 154 -22.34 1.25 16.46
CA THR A 154 -22.22 -0.12 16.98
C THR A 154 -21.15 -0.89 16.20
N SER A 155 -20.02 -1.17 16.84
CA SER A 155 -18.90 -1.94 16.27
C SER A 155 -18.19 -1.23 15.08
N TYR A 156 -18.32 0.09 14.96
CA TYR A 156 -17.55 0.90 14.02
C TYR A 156 -17.14 2.25 14.65
N LEU A 157 -15.90 2.64 14.40
CA LEU A 157 -15.31 3.90 14.82
C LEU A 157 -14.37 4.38 13.71
N GLY A 158 -14.52 5.63 13.29
CA GLY A 158 -13.72 6.19 12.20
C GLY A 158 -13.94 7.68 12.01
N PHE A 159 -13.14 8.28 11.14
CA PHE A 159 -13.32 9.65 10.71
C PHE A 159 -14.03 9.70 9.36
N PHE A 160 -15.05 10.55 9.21
CA PHE A 160 -15.58 10.93 7.91
C PHE A 160 -14.88 12.18 7.39
N VAL A 161 -14.63 12.20 6.08
CA VAL A 161 -14.12 13.38 5.39
C VAL A 161 -15.28 14.32 5.09
N SER A 162 -15.11 15.64 5.28
CA SER A 162 -16.13 16.63 4.90
C SER A 162 -16.44 16.57 3.40
N ASP A 163 -17.66 16.92 3.02
CA ASP A 163 -18.10 16.85 1.61
C ASP A 163 -17.20 17.68 0.68
N SER A 164 -16.75 18.87 1.12
CA SER A 164 -15.86 19.72 0.35
C SER A 164 -14.53 19.04 -0.01
N HIS A 165 -13.90 18.37 0.96
CA HIS A 165 -12.63 17.67 0.74
C HIS A 165 -12.85 16.31 0.07
N ALA A 166 -13.93 15.62 0.39
CA ALA A 166 -14.29 14.34 -0.19
C ALA A 166 -14.57 14.47 -1.70
N ASN A 167 -15.15 15.57 -2.16
CA ASN A 167 -15.40 15.81 -3.59
C ASN A 167 -14.10 15.85 -4.40
N ILE A 168 -13.06 16.52 -3.91
CA ILE A 168 -11.73 16.56 -4.56
C ILE A 168 -11.14 15.14 -4.66
N MET A 169 -11.22 14.36 -3.58
CA MET A 169 -10.73 12.98 -3.54
C MET A 169 -11.52 12.06 -4.48
N LYS A 170 -12.84 12.26 -4.61
CA LYS A 170 -13.68 11.51 -5.54
C LYS A 170 -13.39 11.88 -6.99
N GLU A 171 -13.19 13.16 -7.30
CA GLU A 171 -12.77 13.62 -8.62
C GLU A 171 -11.42 13.02 -9.02
N PHE A 172 -10.47 12.93 -8.08
CA PHE A 172 -9.20 12.24 -8.28
C PHE A 172 -9.41 10.75 -8.61
N ALA A 173 -10.28 10.05 -7.87
CA ALA A 173 -10.59 8.64 -8.12
C ALA A 173 -11.26 8.41 -9.49
N VAL A 174 -12.19 9.29 -9.89
CA VAL A 174 -12.85 9.26 -11.22
C VAL A 174 -11.83 9.51 -12.33
N ALA A 175 -10.93 10.48 -12.16
CA ALA A 175 -9.87 10.75 -13.13
C ALA A 175 -8.93 9.55 -13.27
N PHE A 176 -8.53 8.92 -12.16
CA PHE A 176 -7.73 7.69 -12.19
C PHE A 176 -8.45 6.56 -12.92
N ALA A 177 -9.73 6.33 -12.64
CA ALA A 177 -10.51 5.30 -13.33
C ALA A 177 -10.58 5.54 -14.84
N SER A 178 -10.78 6.78 -15.28
CA SER A 178 -10.80 7.13 -16.70
C SER A 178 -9.44 6.92 -17.38
N GLU A 179 -8.33 7.30 -16.74
CA GLU A 179 -6.99 7.13 -17.30
C GLU A 179 -6.54 5.66 -17.27
N ALA A 180 -6.88 4.91 -16.22
CA ALA A 180 -6.63 3.48 -16.14
C ALA A 180 -7.39 2.70 -17.22
N SER A 181 -8.63 3.08 -17.52
CA SER A 181 -9.39 2.52 -18.64
C SER A 181 -8.75 2.87 -19.98
N ALA A 182 -8.32 4.12 -20.18
CA ALA A 182 -7.73 4.57 -21.44
C ALA A 182 -6.36 3.96 -21.74
N LEU A 183 -5.50 3.80 -20.72
CA LEU A 183 -4.12 3.36 -20.89
C LEU A 183 -3.93 1.85 -20.67
N ALA A 184 -4.67 1.27 -19.74
CA ALA A 184 -4.47 -0.11 -19.29
C ALA A 184 -5.71 -1.01 -19.52
N ASP A 185 -6.78 -0.49 -20.14
CA ASP A 185 -8.03 -1.23 -20.37
C ASP A 185 -8.62 -1.81 -19.07
N CYS A 186 -8.41 -1.10 -17.95
CA CYS A 186 -8.84 -1.52 -16.63
C CYS A 186 -10.17 -0.88 -16.25
N HIS A 187 -11.14 -1.69 -15.83
CA HIS A 187 -12.41 -1.18 -15.31
C HIS A 187 -12.31 -0.92 -13.81
N VAL A 188 -12.05 0.33 -13.45
CA VAL A 188 -11.99 0.79 -12.05
C VAL A 188 -13.33 1.42 -11.69
N LYS A 189 -13.92 1.02 -10.55
CA LYS A 189 -15.15 1.63 -10.01
C LYS A 189 -14.79 2.60 -8.88
N PRO A 190 -14.90 3.93 -9.08
CA PRO A 190 -14.61 4.90 -8.03
C PRO A 190 -15.58 4.78 -6.85
N CYS A 191 -15.09 5.09 -5.65
CA CYS A 191 -15.89 5.08 -4.44
C CYS A 191 -16.93 6.21 -4.46
N ILE A 192 -18.21 5.84 -4.55
CA ILE A 192 -19.33 6.79 -4.52
C ILE A 192 -19.82 7.11 -3.10
N LYS A 193 -19.49 6.24 -2.13
CA LYS A 193 -19.91 6.35 -0.73
C LYS A 193 -19.23 7.52 -0.03
N GLN A 194 -19.63 7.79 1.21
CA GLN A 194 -18.93 8.77 2.05
C GLN A 194 -17.51 8.27 2.35
N LEU A 195 -16.51 9.10 2.05
CA LEU A 195 -15.11 8.75 2.29
C LEU A 195 -14.83 8.80 3.78
N HIS A 196 -14.12 7.79 4.26
CA HIS A 196 -13.83 7.61 5.66
C HIS A 196 -12.45 7.00 5.88
N LEU A 197 -11.88 7.30 7.03
CA LEU A 197 -10.69 6.68 7.58
C LEU A 197 -11.12 5.83 8.77
N THR A 198 -11.01 4.52 8.64
CA THR A 198 -11.45 3.58 9.68
C THR A 198 -10.42 3.50 10.81
N LEU A 199 -10.86 3.70 12.04
CA LEU A 199 -10.03 3.53 13.24
C LEU A 199 -10.20 2.14 13.84
N ALA A 200 -11.45 1.67 13.98
CA ALA A 200 -11.75 0.34 14.50
C ALA A 200 -13.08 -0.15 13.92
N HIS A 201 -13.17 -1.44 13.60
CA HIS A 201 -14.44 -2.05 13.24
C HIS A 201 -14.47 -3.55 13.55
N LYS A 202 -15.68 -4.11 13.67
CA LYS A 202 -15.92 -5.50 14.11
C LYS A 202 -15.25 -5.80 15.45
N PHE A 203 -15.28 -4.84 16.39
CA PHE A 203 -14.82 -5.01 17.76
C PHE A 203 -15.99 -5.32 18.69
N TYR A 204 -15.68 -5.91 19.86
CA TYR A 204 -16.70 -6.25 20.85
C TYR A 204 -17.35 -5.00 21.47
N PRO A 205 -18.68 -5.00 21.71
CA PRO A 205 -19.37 -3.83 22.24
C PRO A 205 -18.80 -3.24 23.54
N HIS A 206 -18.21 -4.06 24.41
CA HIS A 206 -17.62 -3.58 25.67
C HIS A 206 -16.33 -2.75 25.46
N HIS A 207 -15.69 -2.83 24.28
CA HIS A 207 -14.54 -1.99 23.93
C HIS A 207 -14.91 -0.58 23.47
N GLN A 208 -16.19 -0.32 23.18
CA GLN A 208 -16.67 0.93 22.58
C GLN A 208 -16.17 2.19 23.31
N LYS A 209 -16.39 2.25 24.64
CA LYS A 209 -16.04 3.43 25.44
C LYS A 209 -14.54 3.71 25.43
N THR A 210 -13.71 2.68 25.55
CA THR A 210 -12.25 2.80 25.53
C THR A 210 -11.76 3.30 24.18
N LEU A 211 -12.29 2.72 23.08
CA LEU A 211 -11.93 3.13 21.72
C LEU A 211 -12.33 4.59 21.45
N GLU A 212 -13.52 5.01 21.89
CA GLU A 212 -13.96 6.40 21.77
C GLU A 212 -13.07 7.38 22.55
N GLN A 213 -12.65 7.00 23.76
CA GLN A 213 -11.73 7.80 24.56
C GLN A 213 -10.37 7.96 23.87
N LEU A 214 -9.83 6.88 23.32
CA LEU A 214 -8.57 6.92 22.56
C LEU A 214 -8.71 7.74 21.28
N ALA A 215 -9.84 7.66 20.57
CA ALA A 215 -10.01 8.40 19.32
C ALA A 215 -10.09 9.92 19.55
N ARG A 216 -10.57 10.37 20.70
CA ARG A 216 -10.63 11.80 21.06
C ARG A 216 -9.26 12.46 21.22
N SER A 217 -8.19 11.69 21.43
CA SER A 217 -6.83 12.24 21.49
C SER A 217 -6.22 12.49 20.11
N ILE A 218 -6.88 12.03 19.03
CA ILE A 218 -6.46 12.30 17.67
C ILE A 218 -7.06 13.65 17.27
N ASN A 219 -6.21 14.66 17.09
CA ASN A 219 -6.65 15.96 16.60
C ASN A 219 -6.91 15.87 15.08
N PRO A 220 -8.17 16.02 14.60
CA PRO A 220 -8.49 15.92 13.18
C PRO A 220 -7.94 17.09 12.35
N GLY A 221 -7.52 18.19 12.99
CA GLY A 221 -6.92 19.36 12.35
C GLY A 221 -5.39 19.31 12.24
N GLU A 222 -4.76 18.18 12.57
CA GLU A 222 -3.33 18.00 12.34
C GLU A 222 -3.00 18.03 10.84
N GLY A 223 -1.85 18.60 10.49
CA GLY A 223 -1.36 18.58 9.13
C GLY A 223 -1.24 17.15 8.61
N CYS A 224 -1.68 16.93 7.37
CA CYS A 224 -1.59 15.63 6.72
C CYS A 224 -1.15 15.82 5.27
N GLN A 225 -0.15 15.06 4.86
CA GLN A 225 0.17 14.89 3.46
C GLN A 225 -0.44 13.57 2.97
N TRP A 226 -1.25 13.66 1.91
CA TRP A 226 -1.91 12.50 1.33
C TRP A 226 -1.00 11.83 0.31
N ILE A 227 -0.85 10.52 0.42
CA ILE A 227 -0.09 9.70 -0.52
C ILE A 227 -1.07 8.76 -1.21
N ALA A 228 -1.30 8.97 -2.51
CA ALA A 228 -2.06 8.03 -3.32
C ALA A 228 -1.19 6.80 -3.59
N THR A 229 -1.61 5.64 -3.10
CA THR A 229 -0.81 4.41 -3.15
C THR A 229 -1.58 3.30 -3.82
N LEU A 230 -0.95 2.73 -4.85
CA LEU A 230 -1.45 1.55 -5.55
C LEU A 230 -0.90 0.29 -4.88
N TYR A 231 -1.81 -0.55 -4.40
CA TYR A 231 -1.50 -1.87 -3.86
C TYR A 231 -2.10 -2.95 -4.74
N SER A 232 -1.56 -4.17 -4.63
CA SER A 232 -2.19 -5.37 -5.14
C SER A 232 -2.16 -6.50 -4.13
N ARG A 233 -3.00 -7.50 -4.39
CA ARG A 233 -3.00 -8.78 -3.70
C ARG A 233 -3.27 -9.90 -4.70
N ASP A 234 -2.93 -11.11 -4.29
CA ASP A 234 -3.21 -12.31 -5.07
C ASP A 234 -4.70 -12.64 -5.02
N MET A 235 -5.37 -12.64 -6.18
CA MET A 235 -6.82 -12.86 -6.26
C MET A 235 -7.23 -14.28 -5.83
N ARG A 236 -6.30 -15.26 -5.85
CA ARG A 236 -6.57 -16.64 -5.44
C ARG A 236 -6.92 -16.74 -3.95
N PHE A 237 -6.40 -15.81 -3.14
CA PHE A 237 -6.41 -15.92 -1.68
C PHE A 237 -7.23 -14.83 -0.98
N VAL A 238 -8.10 -14.11 -1.70
CA VAL A 238 -8.90 -12.97 -1.16
C VAL A 238 -9.84 -13.34 -0.01
N HIS A 239 -10.18 -14.62 0.14
CA HIS A 239 -11.04 -15.12 1.22
C HIS A 239 -10.29 -16.03 2.21
N TYR A 240 -8.97 -16.14 2.04
CA TYR A 240 -8.14 -16.99 2.88
C TYR A 240 -7.71 -16.21 4.12
N GLN A 241 -7.50 -16.93 5.21
CA GLN A 241 -6.84 -16.37 6.37
C GLN A 241 -5.33 -16.38 6.14
N THR A 242 -4.67 -15.27 6.46
CA THR A 242 -3.21 -15.19 6.47
C THR A 242 -2.67 -15.59 7.85
N LEU A 243 -1.80 -16.58 7.87
CA LEU A 243 -1.02 -17.00 9.03
C LEU A 243 0.46 -16.65 8.84
N ARG A 244 1.18 -16.45 9.94
CA ARG A 244 2.63 -16.27 9.98
C ARG A 244 3.25 -17.42 10.76
N ALA A 245 4.24 -18.09 10.19
CA ALA A 245 5.02 -19.10 10.88
C ALA A 245 5.89 -18.44 11.98
N ILE A 246 5.78 -18.93 13.21
CA ILE A 246 6.61 -18.49 14.35
C ILE A 246 7.80 -19.42 14.59
N PHE A 247 7.75 -20.63 14.04
CA PHE A 247 8.84 -21.61 14.13
C PHE A 247 9.15 -22.21 12.75
N GLN A 248 10.38 -22.71 12.61
CA GLN A 248 10.76 -23.51 11.46
C GLN A 248 10.14 -24.91 11.55
N TYR A 249 9.75 -25.47 10.42
CA TYR A 249 9.22 -26.83 10.31
C TYR A 249 9.80 -27.53 9.08
N LYS A 250 10.40 -28.70 9.30
CA LYS A 250 10.91 -29.56 8.23
C LYS A 250 9.87 -30.66 7.96
N PRO A 251 9.38 -30.78 6.72
CA PRO A 251 8.45 -31.83 6.33
C PRO A 251 8.97 -33.22 6.66
N GLN A 252 8.13 -34.07 7.24
CA GLN A 252 8.36 -35.50 7.42
C GLN A 252 7.75 -36.32 6.29
N ASN A 253 6.65 -35.82 5.70
CA ASN A 253 5.96 -36.43 4.57
C ASN A 253 5.96 -35.49 3.34
N ILE A 254 5.68 -36.04 2.17
CA ILE A 254 5.74 -35.31 0.88
C ILE A 254 4.62 -34.28 0.70
N ASP A 255 3.53 -34.45 1.43
CA ASP A 255 2.34 -33.60 1.43
C ASP A 255 2.42 -32.50 2.50
N GLU A 256 3.49 -32.45 3.28
CA GLU A 256 3.73 -31.43 4.30
C GLU A 256 4.49 -30.21 3.73
N LEU A 257 4.13 -29.04 4.23
CA LEU A 257 4.68 -27.76 3.81
C LEU A 257 5.87 -27.38 4.69
N MET A 258 7.02 -27.10 4.06
CA MET A 258 8.18 -26.58 4.75
C MET A 258 7.94 -25.14 5.23
N LEU A 259 8.24 -24.87 6.51
CA LEU A 259 8.11 -23.54 7.10
C LEU A 259 9.47 -23.01 7.56
N ASN A 260 9.71 -21.72 7.31
CA ASN A 260 10.72 -20.93 7.99
C ASN A 260 10.04 -19.89 8.88
N ALA A 261 10.71 -19.49 9.96
CA ALA A 261 10.17 -18.43 10.83
C ALA A 261 9.95 -17.13 10.02
N GLY A 262 8.77 -16.55 10.16
CA GLY A 262 8.32 -15.37 9.42
C GLY A 262 7.56 -15.64 8.13
N ASP A 263 7.47 -16.90 7.66
CA ASP A 263 6.74 -17.22 6.43
C ASP A 263 5.26 -16.90 6.55
N LEU A 264 4.67 -16.40 5.46
CA LEU A 264 3.23 -16.17 5.35
C LEU A 264 2.56 -17.34 4.63
N ILE A 265 1.41 -17.77 5.14
CA ILE A 265 0.66 -18.92 4.65
C ILE A 265 -0.81 -18.51 4.49
N PHE A 266 -1.39 -18.83 3.33
CA PHE A 266 -2.82 -18.68 3.08
C PHE A 266 -3.55 -19.96 3.48
N VAL A 267 -4.57 -19.84 4.33
CA VAL A 267 -5.37 -20.97 4.82
C VAL A 267 -6.85 -20.72 4.53
N ASP A 268 -7.46 -21.59 3.73
CA ASP A 268 -8.92 -21.62 3.57
C ASP A 268 -9.55 -22.32 4.77
N ARG A 269 -10.24 -21.56 5.62
CA ARG A 269 -10.90 -22.11 6.82
C ARG A 269 -12.11 -22.99 6.50
N THR A 270 -12.65 -22.93 5.28
CA THR A 270 -13.82 -23.73 4.87
C THR A 270 -13.45 -25.17 4.51
N GLN A 271 -12.18 -25.42 4.16
CA GLN A 271 -11.69 -26.73 3.71
C GLN A 271 -10.91 -27.50 4.78
N GLN A 272 -11.17 -27.24 6.07
CA GLN A 272 -10.41 -27.84 7.18
C GLN A 272 -11.13 -29.03 7.86
N SER A 273 -12.31 -29.45 7.37
CA SER A 273 -13.12 -30.50 8.02
C SER A 273 -12.45 -31.88 8.05
N ASP A 274 -11.60 -32.18 7.08
CA ASP A 274 -10.97 -33.49 6.90
C ASP A 274 -9.51 -33.52 7.40
N VAL A 275 -9.06 -32.47 8.08
CA VAL A 275 -7.69 -32.34 8.56
C VAL A 275 -7.59 -32.89 9.98
N SER A 276 -6.54 -33.65 10.25
CA SER A 276 -6.28 -34.17 11.60
C SER A 276 -6.07 -33.04 12.60
N GLU A 277 -6.45 -33.29 13.86
CA GLU A 277 -6.31 -32.32 14.94
C GLU A 277 -4.86 -31.79 15.06
N GLY A 278 -4.72 -30.47 15.18
CA GLY A 278 -3.42 -29.79 15.28
C GLY A 278 -2.73 -29.49 13.95
N TRP A 279 -3.30 -29.92 12.82
CA TRP A 279 -2.80 -29.62 11.48
C TRP A 279 -3.77 -28.73 10.72
N VAL A 280 -3.24 -27.97 9.77
CA VAL A 280 -4.02 -27.22 8.78
C VAL A 280 -3.41 -27.39 7.40
N ILE A 281 -4.24 -27.29 6.36
CA ILE A 281 -3.74 -27.20 4.98
C ILE A 281 -3.63 -25.74 4.59
N GLY A 282 -2.47 -25.35 4.07
CA GLY A 282 -2.22 -23.99 3.61
C GLY A 282 -1.34 -23.92 2.37
N THR A 283 -1.33 -22.75 1.75
CA THR A 283 -0.48 -22.43 0.59
C THR A 283 0.57 -21.41 1.01
N SER A 284 1.85 -21.73 0.79
CA SER A 284 2.96 -20.82 1.08
C SER A 284 2.91 -19.59 0.18
N HIS A 285 2.89 -18.39 0.75
CA HIS A 285 3.04 -17.16 -0.02
C HIS A 285 4.41 -17.04 -0.70
N ARG A 286 5.45 -17.70 -0.16
CA ARG A 286 6.81 -17.65 -0.70
C ARG A 286 6.99 -18.54 -1.93
N THR A 287 6.34 -19.69 -1.96
CA THR A 287 6.60 -20.72 -2.99
C THR A 287 5.38 -21.10 -3.81
N GLY A 288 4.18 -20.66 -3.44
CA GLY A 288 2.93 -21.09 -4.06
C GLY A 288 2.56 -22.55 -3.80
N CYS A 289 3.41 -23.33 -3.13
CA CYS A 289 3.16 -24.73 -2.83
C CYS A 289 2.11 -24.88 -1.73
N ARG A 290 1.24 -25.88 -1.87
CA ARG A 290 0.21 -26.25 -0.89
C ARG A 290 0.64 -27.50 -0.13
N GLY A 291 0.38 -27.54 1.17
CA GLY A 291 0.65 -28.72 1.99
C GLY A 291 0.12 -28.60 3.42
N PHE A 292 0.28 -29.67 4.20
CA PHE A 292 -0.05 -29.73 5.62
C PHE A 292 1.00 -29.00 6.45
N LEU A 293 0.57 -28.27 7.47
CA LEU A 293 1.46 -27.63 8.43
C LEU A 293 0.88 -27.70 9.86
N PRO A 294 1.74 -27.75 10.88
CA PRO A 294 1.29 -27.72 12.27
C PRO A 294 0.70 -26.35 12.64
N GLU A 295 -0.56 -26.32 13.09
CA GLU A 295 -1.28 -25.06 13.39
C GLU A 295 -0.60 -24.29 14.53
N ASN A 296 -0.09 -25.00 15.55
CA ASN A 296 0.60 -24.42 16.71
C ASN A 296 1.98 -23.80 16.38
N TYR A 297 2.46 -23.93 15.13
CA TYR A 297 3.67 -23.27 14.65
C TYR A 297 3.37 -21.93 13.98
N THR A 298 2.11 -21.49 14.02
CA THR A 298 1.66 -20.29 13.33
C THR A 298 0.87 -19.35 14.25
N GLU A 299 0.82 -18.09 13.86
CA GLU A 299 -0.05 -17.08 14.45
C GLU A 299 -0.80 -16.30 13.37
N ARG A 300 -1.86 -15.58 13.73
CA ARG A 300 -2.62 -14.79 12.75
C ARG A 300 -1.84 -13.55 12.30
N ALA A 301 -1.56 -13.45 11.00
CA ALA A 301 -0.93 -12.29 10.39
C ALA A 301 -1.96 -11.19 10.06
N ASN A 302 -1.49 -10.04 9.57
CA ASN A 302 -2.39 -9.06 8.95
C ASN A 302 -2.60 -9.44 7.49
N GLU A 303 -3.78 -9.16 6.92
CA GLU A 303 -4.05 -9.43 5.50
C GLU A 303 -3.07 -8.66 4.60
N SER A 304 -2.86 -7.38 4.93
CA SER A 304 -1.96 -6.48 4.22
C SER A 304 -0.47 -6.89 4.27
N ASP A 305 -0.07 -7.82 5.14
CA ASP A 305 1.33 -8.32 5.18
C ASP A 305 1.71 -9.05 3.88
N THR A 306 0.72 -9.53 3.13
CA THR A 306 0.90 -10.20 1.82
C THR A 306 0.68 -9.27 0.62
N TRP A 307 0.28 -8.02 0.85
CA TRP A 307 -0.02 -7.10 -0.22
C TRP A 307 1.26 -6.49 -0.80
N VAL A 308 1.25 -6.27 -2.09
CA VAL A 308 2.37 -5.68 -2.82
C VAL A 308 2.11 -4.20 -2.99
N LYS A 309 3.04 -3.37 -2.52
CA LYS A 309 3.02 -1.94 -2.80
C LYS A 309 3.71 -1.67 -4.14
N HIS A 310 2.98 -1.08 -5.09
CA HIS A 310 3.47 -0.83 -6.45
C HIS A 310 4.05 0.57 -6.61
N ARG A 311 3.22 1.60 -6.52
CA ARG A 311 3.60 2.99 -6.75
C ARG A 311 2.88 3.90 -5.77
N GLU A 312 3.60 4.95 -5.37
CA GLU A 312 3.12 6.01 -4.50
C GLU A 312 3.21 7.32 -5.27
N TYR A 313 2.18 8.14 -5.16
CA TYR A 313 2.18 9.50 -5.64
C TYR A 313 1.86 10.42 -4.47
N THR A 314 2.83 11.25 -4.11
CA THR A 314 2.71 12.17 -3.00
C THR A 314 1.99 13.44 -3.46
N LEU A 315 0.79 13.67 -2.92
CA LEU A 315 -0.02 14.84 -3.27
C LEU A 315 0.45 16.03 -2.43
N ILE A 316 0.99 17.05 -3.11
CA ILE A 316 1.40 18.29 -2.47
C ILE A 316 0.14 19.13 -2.23
N PRO A 317 -0.14 19.56 -0.99
CA PRO A 317 -1.31 20.35 -0.71
C PRO A 317 -1.28 21.73 -1.38
N SER A 318 -2.45 22.33 -1.57
CA SER A 318 -2.54 23.73 -1.96
C SER A 318 -1.84 24.60 -0.91
N SER A 319 -0.87 25.41 -1.34
CA SER A 319 -0.27 26.42 -0.47
C SER A 319 -1.36 27.42 -0.11
N ARG A 320 -1.73 27.53 1.17
CA ARG A 320 -2.45 28.72 1.62
C ARG A 320 -1.53 29.92 1.37
N LEU A 321 -1.87 30.74 0.39
CA LEU A 321 -1.61 32.18 0.52
C LEU A 321 -2.31 32.57 1.82
N LEU A 322 -1.54 32.77 2.89
CA LEU A 322 -2.03 33.48 4.06
C LEU A 322 -2.37 34.89 3.57
N THR A 323 -3.62 35.11 3.16
CA THR A 323 -4.16 36.44 2.94
C THR A 323 -4.09 37.17 4.27
N LYS A 324 -3.21 38.17 4.31
CA LYS A 324 -2.99 39.04 5.44
C LYS A 324 -4.07 40.14 5.37
N ASP A 325 -5.24 39.89 5.95
CA ASP A 325 -6.23 40.93 6.20
C ASP A 325 -6.03 41.48 7.62
N GLU A 326 -5.47 42.68 7.73
CA GLU A 326 -6.24 43.93 7.94
C GLU A 326 -5.29 45.16 8.05
N SER A 327 -5.70 46.22 7.36
CA SER A 327 -5.54 47.67 7.64
C SER A 327 -5.47 48.00 9.15
N GLU A 328 -4.76 49.00 9.69
CA GLU A 328 -4.36 50.38 9.32
C GLU A 328 -3.49 50.94 10.49
N PRO A 329 -3.03 52.22 10.57
CA PRO A 329 -2.78 53.25 9.57
C PRO A 329 -1.33 53.81 9.64
N SER A 330 -1.06 54.69 8.68
CA SER A 330 0.16 55.49 8.47
C SER A 330 0.72 56.25 9.68
N ALA A 331 2.04 56.15 9.89
CA ALA A 331 2.86 57.22 10.48
C ALA A 331 4.17 57.37 9.68
N LYS A 332 4.31 58.52 9.00
CA LYS A 332 5.57 59.06 8.46
C LYS A 332 6.48 59.43 9.66
N LEU A 333 7.82 59.50 9.63
CA LEU A 333 8.79 60.01 8.65
C LEU A 333 10.22 59.55 9.08
N ASN A 334 11.15 59.69 8.14
CA ASN A 334 12.63 59.73 8.25
C ASN A 334 13.33 58.41 8.61
N GLY A 335 14.32 57.93 7.88
CA GLY A 335 15.14 58.51 6.82
C GLY A 335 16.56 58.00 7.06
N GLU A 336 17.06 57.14 6.18
CA GLU A 336 18.46 57.12 5.71
C GLU A 336 18.72 55.90 4.83
N VAL A 337 19.44 56.18 3.75
CA VAL A 337 19.87 55.27 2.70
C VAL A 337 21.15 54.59 3.14
N HIS A 338 21.22 53.26 3.08
CA HIS A 338 22.42 52.53 2.60
C HIS A 338 22.09 51.06 2.35
N ASN A 339 22.57 50.55 1.22
CA ASN A 339 22.67 49.15 0.83
C ASN A 339 24.04 49.02 0.12
N PRO A 340 24.60 47.83 -0.10
CA PRO A 340 24.41 46.52 0.55
C PRO A 340 25.78 45.95 1.02
N ILE A 341 25.86 44.73 1.57
CA ILE A 341 26.94 43.75 1.26
C ILE A 341 26.61 42.38 1.90
N MET A 342 26.73 41.36 1.05
CA MET A 342 26.78 39.92 1.31
C MET A 342 27.62 39.51 2.52
N MET A 343 27.18 38.49 3.26
CA MET A 343 28.10 37.53 3.86
C MET A 343 27.56 36.10 3.79
N LYS A 344 28.36 35.24 3.16
CA LYS A 344 28.25 33.79 3.17
C LYS A 344 28.99 33.23 4.38
N SER A 345 28.30 32.33 5.09
CA SER A 345 28.73 31.00 5.54
C SER A 345 29.75 30.82 6.69
N VAL A 346 29.60 29.64 7.30
CA VAL A 346 30.52 28.83 8.13
C VAL A 346 30.52 29.17 9.63
N THR A 347 30.47 28.27 10.62
CA THR A 347 30.21 26.82 10.83
C THR A 347 30.31 26.63 12.36
N LYS A 348 29.58 25.68 12.96
CA LYS A 348 30.15 24.79 14.00
C LYS A 348 29.21 23.63 14.33
N MET A 349 29.64 22.43 13.89
CA MET A 349 29.26 21.15 14.45
C MET A 349 29.92 20.96 15.82
N LEU A 350 29.26 20.25 16.73
CA LEU A 350 29.90 19.51 17.82
C LEU A 350 29.11 18.22 18.07
N ALA A 351 29.79 17.10 17.83
CA ALA A 351 29.44 15.77 18.28
C ALA A 351 29.77 15.60 19.77
N CYS A 352 29.08 14.70 20.47
CA CYS A 352 29.53 14.19 21.76
C CYS A 352 29.25 12.68 21.82
N GLN A 353 30.31 11.91 22.03
CA GLN A 353 30.31 10.47 22.26
C GLN A 353 30.76 10.22 23.70
N GLU A 354 30.11 9.25 24.35
CA GLU A 354 30.56 8.35 25.43
C GLU A 354 31.09 8.91 26.76
N ASN A 355 30.49 8.43 27.87
CA ASN A 355 31.26 7.55 28.77
C ASN A 355 30.39 6.67 29.70
N THR A 356 30.93 5.48 29.95
CA THR A 356 30.49 4.37 30.79
C THR A 356 30.57 4.65 32.29
N LYS A 357 29.85 3.86 33.11
CA LYS A 357 30.35 3.20 34.33
C LYS A 357 29.31 2.24 34.96
N GLU A 358 29.74 0.98 35.12
CA GLU A 358 29.21 -0.05 36.02
C GLU A 358 29.29 0.41 37.50
N TRP A 359 28.54 -0.24 38.40
CA TRP A 359 29.05 -0.89 39.63
C TRP A 359 27.91 -1.57 40.43
N ILE A 360 28.13 -2.87 40.70
CA ILE A 360 27.54 -3.81 41.69
C ILE A 360 26.15 -4.38 41.41
#